data_AF-F0RP05-F1
#
_entry.id   AF-F0RP05-F1
#
_cell.length_a   1.000
_cell.length_b   1.000
_cell.length_c   1.000
_cell.angle_alpha   90.00
_cell.angle_beta   90.00
_cell.angle_gamma   90.00
#
_symmetry.space_group_name_H-M   'P 1'
#
loop_
_entity.id
_entity.type
_entity.pdbx_description
1 polymer ?
#
loop_
_entity_poly.entity_id
_entity_poly.type
_entity_poly.pdbx_seq_one_letter_code
_entity_poly.pdbx_strand_id
1 'polypeptide(L)'
;MTTPALTFSVLTLFPELLRPFASEALLGKAQARGLVDVRLHDLRDWAANKHHKVDDTPYGGGAGMVIRVDVVARALDALRAERPIDEVVMLTPAGETFRQATAEAWAAQGGHWVILCGRYEGFDARVERLVTREVSIGDFVMMGGEAAAACIMEAVSRLVPGVLGAEASHQDDSFSSGLLDYPEYTRPPEWAGEGVPAVLQSGNHAAIAAWRRAQALGKTYQRRPDLLPTAGLTPLDSAELLRLGATAEQLQGWNAPEPPAPKRGKRRQKTEPSNEGD
;
A
#
# COMPACT_ATOMS: atom_id res chain seq x y z
N MET A 1 -20.74 22.66 -5.31
CA MET A 1 -20.13 21.43 -4.77
C MET A 1 -18.67 21.48 -5.13
N THR A 2 -17.77 21.33 -4.16
CA THR A 2 -16.32 21.31 -4.38
C THR A 2 -15.97 20.05 -5.19
N THR A 3 -15.16 20.19 -6.24
CA THR A 3 -14.65 19.04 -6.99
C THR A 3 -13.83 18.17 -6.03
N PRO A 4 -14.07 16.86 -5.95
CA PRO A 4 -13.31 15.97 -5.08
C PRO A 4 -11.83 15.99 -5.48
N ALA A 5 -10.95 15.83 -4.50
CA ALA A 5 -9.51 15.81 -4.73
C ALA A 5 -9.09 14.61 -5.61
N LEU A 6 -9.84 13.51 -5.53
CA LEU A 6 -9.59 12.27 -6.27
C LEU A 6 -10.89 11.71 -6.83
N THR A 7 -10.88 11.28 -8.09
CA THR A 7 -11.98 10.56 -8.73
C THR A 7 -11.49 9.30 -9.41
N PHE A 8 -12.18 8.19 -9.15
CA PHE A 8 -12.01 6.94 -9.87
C PHE A 8 -13.19 6.69 -10.80
N SER A 9 -12.95 6.50 -12.09
CA SER A 9 -13.91 5.93 -13.03
C SER A 9 -13.49 4.51 -13.37
N VAL A 10 -14.21 3.52 -12.85
CA VAL A 10 -13.91 2.11 -13.06
C VAL A 10 -14.75 1.59 -14.24
N LEU A 11 -14.07 1.20 -15.31
CA LEU A 11 -14.66 0.56 -16.48
C LEU A 11 -14.59 -0.96 -16.30
N THR A 12 -15.75 -1.60 -16.12
CA THR A 12 -15.87 -3.03 -15.80
C THR A 12 -17.07 -3.64 -16.51
N LEU A 13 -17.14 -4.97 -16.60
CA LEU A 13 -18.35 -5.69 -16.98
C LEU A 13 -19.26 -6.03 -15.80
N PHE A 14 -18.85 -5.75 -14.57
CA PHE A 14 -19.58 -6.15 -13.37
C PHE A 14 -19.54 -5.05 -12.29
N PRO A 15 -20.15 -3.88 -12.55
CA PRO A 15 -20.16 -2.77 -11.59
C PRO A 15 -20.77 -3.18 -10.24
N GLU A 16 -21.75 -4.08 -10.22
CA GLU A 16 -22.39 -4.56 -8.99
C GLU A 16 -21.45 -5.32 -8.04
N LEU A 17 -20.33 -5.87 -8.54
CA LEU A 17 -19.30 -6.47 -7.67
C LEU A 17 -18.55 -5.41 -6.83
N LEU A 18 -18.48 -4.18 -7.34
CA LEU A 18 -17.75 -3.07 -6.72
C LEU A 18 -18.67 -2.11 -5.98
N ARG A 19 -19.98 -2.15 -6.23
CA ARG A 19 -20.92 -1.19 -5.65
C ARG A 19 -20.86 -1.15 -4.12
N PRO A 20 -20.94 -2.27 -3.37
CA PRO A 20 -20.81 -2.23 -1.92
C PRO A 20 -19.43 -1.72 -1.46
N PHE A 21 -18.37 -2.06 -2.20
CA PHE A 21 -17.03 -1.61 -1.88
C PHE A 21 -16.87 -0.09 -1.99
N ALA A 22 -17.47 0.50 -3.03
CA ALA A 22 -17.47 1.94 -3.23
C ALA A 22 -18.33 2.66 -2.17
N SER A 23 -19.49 2.12 -1.80
CA SER A 23 -20.47 2.84 -0.98
C SER A 23 -20.35 2.64 0.53
N GLU A 24 -19.63 1.62 1.00
CA GLU A 24 -19.57 1.26 2.42
C GLU A 24 -18.30 1.74 3.13
N ALA A 25 -18.29 1.60 4.46
CA ALA A 25 -17.13 1.80 5.33
C ALA A 25 -16.41 3.16 5.14
N LEU A 26 -15.08 3.15 5.04
CA LEU A 26 -14.26 4.37 4.95
C LEU A 26 -14.43 5.08 3.60
N LEU A 27 -14.50 4.32 2.50
CA LEU A 27 -14.65 4.88 1.15
C LEU A 27 -16.02 5.56 0.98
N GLY A 28 -17.10 4.93 1.45
CA GLY A 28 -18.43 5.55 1.50
C GLY A 28 -18.45 6.86 2.30
N LYS A 29 -17.79 6.88 3.47
CA LYS A 29 -17.63 8.12 4.27
C LYS A 29 -16.80 9.18 3.57
N ALA A 30 -15.77 8.80 2.83
CA ALA A 30 -14.97 9.73 2.03
C ALA A 30 -15.79 10.34 0.89
N GLN A 31 -16.62 9.53 0.22
CA GLN A 31 -17.55 9.99 -0.80
C GLN A 31 -18.64 10.92 -0.26
N ALA A 32 -19.26 10.58 0.88
CA ALA A 32 -20.27 11.42 1.52
C ALA A 32 -19.74 12.81 1.93
N ARG A 33 -18.42 12.92 2.16
CA ARG A 33 -17.74 14.19 2.46
C ARG A 33 -17.17 14.88 1.22
N GLY A 34 -17.32 14.30 0.03
CA GLY A 34 -16.80 14.84 -1.22
C GLY A 34 -15.27 14.86 -1.32
N LEU A 35 -14.56 14.01 -0.57
CA LEU A 35 -13.10 13.91 -0.63
C LEU A 35 -12.64 13.02 -1.79
N VAL A 36 -13.41 11.96 -2.06
CA VAL A 36 -13.20 10.99 -3.13
C VAL A 36 -14.51 10.81 -3.88
N ASP A 37 -14.47 10.53 -5.18
CA ASP A 37 -15.64 10.16 -6.00
C ASP A 37 -15.33 8.86 -6.74
N VAL A 38 -16.23 7.87 -6.66
CA VAL A 38 -16.08 6.58 -7.32
C VAL A 38 -17.26 6.35 -8.26
N ARG A 39 -16.96 6.25 -9.54
CA ARG A 39 -17.93 6.04 -10.61
C ARG A 39 -17.71 4.67 -11.21
N LEU A 40 -18.74 3.84 -11.17
CA LEU A 40 -18.71 2.49 -11.72
C LEU A 40 -19.47 2.48 -13.04
N HIS A 41 -18.82 2.01 -14.09
CA HIS A 41 -19.35 2.05 -15.45
C HIS A 41 -19.36 0.65 -16.07
N ASP A 42 -20.49 0.24 -16.64
CA ASP A 42 -20.56 -1.00 -17.42
C ASP A 42 -20.02 -0.74 -18.84
N LEU A 43 -18.94 -1.43 -19.23
CA LEU A 43 -18.37 -1.33 -20.58
C LEU A 43 -19.39 -1.66 -21.69
N ARG A 44 -20.45 -2.41 -21.37
CA ARG A 44 -21.54 -2.74 -22.29
C ARG A 44 -22.30 -1.52 -22.80
N ASP A 45 -22.27 -0.41 -22.08
CA ASP A 45 -22.90 0.84 -22.50
C ASP A 45 -22.23 1.42 -23.76
N TRP A 46 -20.96 1.06 -24.02
CA TRP A 46 -20.19 1.50 -25.19
C TRP A 46 -19.98 0.40 -26.24
N ALA A 47 -20.70 -0.71 -26.17
CA ALA A 47 -20.61 -1.83 -27.13
C ALA A 47 -20.97 -1.44 -28.57
N ALA A 48 -21.81 -0.41 -28.75
CA ALA A 48 -22.34 0.11 -30.02
C ALA A 48 -22.97 -0.96 -30.95
N ASN A 49 -23.58 -1.99 -30.36
CA ASN A 49 -24.33 -3.01 -31.08
C ASN A 49 -25.58 -3.44 -30.28
N LYS A 50 -26.58 -3.97 -30.98
CA LYS A 50 -27.89 -4.36 -30.39
C LYS A 50 -27.81 -5.40 -29.27
N HIS A 51 -26.72 -6.16 -29.20
CA HIS A 51 -26.54 -7.27 -28.27
C HIS A 51 -25.64 -6.91 -27.09
N HIS A 52 -25.18 -5.65 -26.99
CA HIS A 52 -24.23 -5.20 -25.99
C HIS A 52 -22.95 -6.06 -25.91
N LYS A 53 -22.52 -6.63 -27.05
CA LYS A 53 -21.32 -7.47 -27.14
C LYS A 53 -20.06 -6.60 -27.06
N VAL A 54 -19.19 -6.90 -26.11
CA VAL A 54 -17.97 -6.11 -25.81
C VAL A 54 -16.67 -6.83 -26.16
N ASP A 55 -16.77 -8.10 -26.49
CA ASP A 55 -15.68 -9.03 -26.71
C ASP A 55 -15.79 -9.73 -28.07
N ASP A 56 -14.70 -10.31 -28.55
CA ASP A 56 -14.72 -11.20 -29.71
C ASP A 56 -13.67 -12.31 -29.62
N THR A 57 -13.76 -13.30 -30.52
CA THR A 57 -12.78 -14.39 -30.59
C THR A 57 -11.39 -13.85 -30.97
N PRO A 58 -10.31 -14.35 -30.35
CA PRO A 58 -8.95 -13.92 -30.66
C PRO A 58 -8.54 -14.29 -32.09
N TYR A 59 -7.82 -13.38 -32.76
CA TYR A 59 -7.08 -13.73 -33.98
C TYR A 59 -5.98 -14.74 -33.66
N GLY A 60 -5.73 -15.69 -34.57
CA GLY A 60 -4.78 -16.79 -34.35
C GLY A 60 -5.41 -18.03 -33.72
N GLY A 61 -6.70 -18.00 -33.38
CA GLY A 61 -7.39 -19.09 -32.69
C GLY A 61 -7.06 -19.11 -31.20
N GLY A 62 -7.52 -20.16 -30.51
CA GLY A 62 -7.44 -20.29 -29.05
C GLY A 62 -8.82 -20.34 -28.40
N ALA A 63 -8.85 -20.73 -27.13
CA ALA A 63 -10.04 -20.64 -26.32
C ALA A 63 -10.20 -19.22 -25.74
N GLY A 64 -11.42 -18.86 -25.35
CA GLY A 64 -11.70 -17.58 -24.69
C GLY A 64 -12.11 -16.46 -25.63
N MET A 65 -12.24 -15.27 -25.05
CA MET A 65 -12.70 -14.04 -25.71
C MET A 65 -11.79 -12.88 -25.32
N VAL A 66 -11.70 -11.87 -26.17
CA VAL A 66 -10.87 -10.67 -25.97
C VAL A 66 -11.74 -9.43 -26.02
N ILE A 67 -11.63 -8.54 -25.03
CA ILE A 67 -12.40 -7.28 -25.00
C ILE A 67 -11.92 -6.37 -26.14
N ARG A 68 -12.86 -5.87 -26.94
CA ARG A 68 -12.54 -5.12 -28.16
C ARG A 68 -12.04 -3.71 -27.86
N VAL A 69 -11.00 -3.29 -28.59
CA VAL A 69 -10.40 -1.94 -28.49
C VAL A 69 -11.39 -0.81 -28.80
N ASP A 70 -12.34 -1.00 -29.72
CA ASP A 70 -13.28 0.05 -30.11
C ASP A 70 -14.28 0.39 -29.00
N VAL A 71 -14.62 -0.57 -28.14
CA VAL A 71 -15.48 -0.37 -26.97
C VAL A 71 -14.75 0.46 -25.92
N VAL A 72 -13.50 0.09 -25.62
CA VAL A 72 -12.65 0.82 -24.66
C VAL A 72 -12.39 2.24 -25.16
N ALA A 73 -12.06 2.43 -26.43
CA ALA A 73 -11.82 3.75 -27.01
C ALA A 73 -13.05 4.66 -26.87
N ARG A 74 -14.26 4.17 -27.22
CA ARG A 74 -15.51 4.94 -27.04
C ARG A 74 -15.79 5.29 -25.59
N ALA A 75 -15.53 4.38 -24.65
CA ALA A 75 -15.70 4.65 -23.23
C ALA A 75 -14.75 5.75 -22.74
N LEU A 76 -13.47 5.67 -23.13
CA LEU A 76 -12.48 6.70 -22.79
C LEU A 76 -12.81 8.05 -23.41
N ASP A 77 -13.24 8.09 -24.69
CA ASP A 77 -13.62 9.34 -25.36
C ASP A 77 -14.83 9.99 -24.70
N ALA A 78 -15.83 9.20 -24.29
CA ALA A 78 -16.98 9.70 -23.55
C ALA A 78 -16.57 10.30 -22.20
N LEU A 79 -15.73 9.61 -21.43
CA LEU A 79 -15.24 10.11 -20.14
C LEU A 79 -14.39 11.39 -20.29
N ARG A 80 -13.54 11.47 -21.34
CA ARG A 80 -12.75 12.67 -21.67
C ARG A 80 -13.63 13.88 -22.01
N ALA A 81 -14.78 13.64 -22.65
CA ALA A 81 -15.72 14.71 -22.98
C ALA A 81 -16.41 15.29 -21.74
N GLU A 82 -16.57 14.50 -20.66
CA GLU A 82 -17.12 14.97 -19.38
C GLU A 82 -16.09 15.75 -18.56
N ARG A 83 -14.85 15.23 -18.49
CA ARG A 83 -13.75 15.84 -17.75
C ARG A 83 -12.39 15.32 -18.24
N PRO A 84 -11.30 16.10 -18.09
CA PRO A 84 -9.95 15.59 -18.32
C PRO A 84 -9.70 14.30 -17.52
N ILE A 85 -9.04 13.33 -18.16
CA ILE A 85 -8.51 12.13 -17.52
C ILE A 85 -7.02 12.37 -17.32
N ASP A 86 -6.56 12.30 -16.09
CA ASP A 86 -5.14 12.43 -15.77
C ASP A 86 -4.42 11.10 -16.03
N GLU A 87 -5.07 9.98 -15.70
CA GLU A 87 -4.46 8.65 -15.75
C GLU A 87 -5.46 7.59 -16.24
N VAL A 88 -5.00 6.68 -17.10
CA VAL A 88 -5.75 5.50 -17.55
C VAL A 88 -4.94 4.26 -17.18
N VAL A 89 -5.40 3.55 -16.16
CA VAL A 89 -4.73 2.38 -15.59
C VAL A 89 -5.36 1.11 -16.14
N MET A 90 -4.56 0.25 -16.78
CA MET A 90 -5.00 -1.11 -17.12
C MET A 90 -4.55 -2.10 -16.06
N LEU A 91 -5.49 -2.86 -15.51
CA LEU A 91 -5.18 -3.91 -14.55
C LEU A 91 -4.82 -5.20 -15.29
N THR A 92 -3.59 -5.64 -15.13
CA THR A 92 -3.02 -6.81 -15.81
C THR A 92 -1.87 -7.40 -14.98
N PRO A 93 -1.71 -8.73 -14.92
CA PRO A 93 -0.59 -9.35 -14.22
C PRO A 93 0.78 -8.98 -14.82
N ALA A 94 0.82 -8.50 -16.07
CA ALA A 94 2.04 -8.03 -16.73
C ALA A 94 2.48 -6.60 -16.30
N GLY A 95 1.63 -5.89 -15.55
CA GLY A 95 1.88 -4.52 -15.14
C GLY A 95 2.87 -4.38 -13.99
N GLU A 96 3.25 -3.15 -13.68
CA GLU A 96 4.08 -2.86 -12.51
C GLU A 96 3.35 -3.27 -11.23
N THR A 97 4.03 -3.99 -10.32
CA THR A 97 3.43 -4.40 -9.05
C THR A 97 3.11 -3.18 -8.19
N PHE A 98 1.83 -3.04 -7.84
CA PHE A 98 1.31 -1.99 -6.97
C PHE A 98 1.94 -2.09 -5.57
N ARG A 99 2.51 -0.98 -5.09
CA ARG A 99 3.17 -0.88 -3.77
C ARG A 99 2.61 0.29 -2.98
N GLN A 100 2.89 0.32 -1.69
CA GLN A 100 2.49 1.41 -0.80
C GLN A 100 2.97 2.79 -1.32
N ALA A 101 4.21 2.87 -1.80
CA ALA A 101 4.73 4.10 -2.43
C ALA A 101 3.93 4.55 -3.67
N THR A 102 3.39 3.61 -4.43
CA THR A 102 2.49 3.90 -5.56
C THR A 102 1.17 4.50 -5.06
N ALA A 103 0.60 3.93 -4.00
CA ALA A 103 -0.63 4.44 -3.39
C ALA A 103 -0.46 5.88 -2.87
N GLU A 104 0.65 6.15 -2.18
CA GLU A 104 1.01 7.48 -1.68
C GLU A 104 1.18 8.49 -2.80
N ALA A 105 1.90 8.11 -3.87
CA ALA A 105 2.08 8.97 -5.03
C ALA A 105 0.74 9.33 -5.70
N TRP A 106 -0.17 8.35 -5.87
CA TRP A 106 -1.46 8.58 -6.51
C TRP A 106 -2.38 9.43 -5.64
N ALA A 107 -2.38 9.22 -4.32
CA ALA A 107 -3.16 10.02 -3.38
C ALA A 107 -2.67 11.48 -3.35
N ALA A 108 -1.36 11.70 -3.40
CA ALA A 108 -0.76 13.03 -3.47
C ALA A 108 -1.03 13.74 -4.81
N GLN A 109 -1.03 13.00 -5.92
CA GLN A 109 -1.35 13.53 -7.25
C GLN A 109 -2.82 13.97 -7.36
N GLY A 110 -3.75 13.19 -6.81
CA GLY A 110 -5.18 13.44 -6.95
C GLY A 110 -5.65 13.33 -8.42
N GLY A 111 -6.72 14.04 -8.77
CA GLY A 111 -7.23 14.13 -10.14
C GLY A 111 -8.19 13.01 -10.53
N HIS A 112 -8.30 12.73 -11.83
CA HIS A 112 -9.21 11.77 -12.43
C HIS A 112 -8.47 10.54 -12.97
N TRP A 113 -8.72 9.40 -12.34
CA TRP A 113 -8.12 8.12 -12.66
C TRP A 113 -9.17 7.19 -13.26
N VAL A 114 -8.95 6.71 -14.48
CA VAL A 114 -9.76 5.65 -15.07
C VAL A 114 -9.07 4.30 -14.84
N ILE A 115 -9.81 3.32 -14.34
CA ILE A 115 -9.31 1.96 -14.10
C ILE A 115 -10.03 0.98 -15.02
N LEU A 116 -9.29 0.31 -15.89
CA LEU A 116 -9.80 -0.72 -16.80
C LEU A 116 -9.73 -2.10 -16.14
N CYS A 117 -10.90 -2.70 -15.90
CA CYS A 117 -11.01 -4.06 -15.38
C CYS A 117 -11.20 -5.05 -16.54
N GLY A 118 -10.16 -5.83 -16.82
CA GLY A 118 -10.24 -6.91 -17.82
C GLY A 118 -11.10 -8.08 -17.36
N ARG A 119 -11.51 -8.90 -18.33
CA ARG A 119 -12.17 -10.21 -18.20
C ARG A 119 -11.71 -11.12 -19.33
N TYR A 120 -12.05 -12.40 -19.24
CA TYR A 120 -11.68 -13.39 -20.26
C TYR A 120 -10.15 -13.45 -20.43
N GLU A 121 -9.63 -13.42 -21.65
CA GLU A 121 -8.20 -13.34 -21.95
C GLU A 121 -7.62 -11.92 -21.78
N GLY A 122 -8.46 -10.95 -21.41
CA GLY A 122 -8.09 -9.56 -21.21
C GLY A 122 -8.57 -8.65 -22.34
N PHE A 123 -7.79 -7.61 -22.61
CA PHE A 123 -8.07 -6.62 -23.64
C PHE A 123 -7.31 -6.94 -24.93
N ASP A 124 -7.84 -6.46 -26.05
CA ASP A 124 -7.05 -6.35 -27.27
C ASP A 124 -5.78 -5.54 -27.02
N ALA A 125 -4.61 -6.05 -27.39
CA ALA A 125 -3.31 -5.43 -27.13
C ALA A 125 -3.21 -3.96 -27.62
N ARG A 126 -4.02 -3.55 -28.60
CA ARG A 126 -4.07 -2.14 -29.03
C ARG A 126 -4.58 -1.20 -27.93
N VAL A 127 -5.26 -1.70 -26.90
CA VAL A 127 -5.65 -0.96 -25.70
C VAL A 127 -4.43 -0.50 -24.89
N GLU A 128 -3.29 -1.20 -24.97
CA GLU A 128 -2.04 -0.78 -24.32
C GLU A 128 -1.57 0.61 -24.78
N ARG A 129 -1.94 1.01 -26.01
CA ARG A 129 -1.64 2.36 -26.53
C ARG A 129 -2.59 3.45 -26.03
N LEU A 130 -3.67 3.06 -25.37
CA LEU A 130 -4.70 3.96 -24.85
C LEU A 130 -4.53 4.24 -23.35
N VAL A 131 -3.64 3.49 -22.68
CA VAL A 131 -3.42 3.54 -21.24
C VAL A 131 -2.16 4.35 -20.93
N THR A 132 -2.10 4.94 -19.75
CA THR A 132 -0.89 5.63 -19.25
C THR A 132 0.00 4.66 -18.48
N ARG A 133 -0.57 3.59 -17.92
CA ARG A 133 0.16 2.58 -17.15
C ARG A 133 -0.57 1.25 -17.08
N GLU A 134 0.21 0.20 -16.87
CA GLU A 134 -0.24 -1.15 -16.55
C GLU A 134 0.12 -1.48 -15.10
N VAL A 135 -0.83 -2.02 -14.34
CA VAL A 135 -0.63 -2.30 -12.91
C VAL A 135 -1.07 -3.72 -12.57
N SER A 136 -0.19 -4.43 -11.85
CA SER A 136 -0.45 -5.74 -11.24
C SER A 136 -0.59 -5.59 -9.73
N ILE A 137 -1.42 -6.42 -9.09
CA ILE A 137 -1.48 -6.51 -7.61
C ILE A 137 -0.67 -7.69 -7.05
N GLY A 138 0.03 -8.45 -7.90
CA GLY A 138 0.91 -9.53 -7.51
C GLY A 138 1.00 -10.65 -8.53
N ASP A 139 1.85 -11.63 -8.23
CA ASP A 139 2.23 -12.72 -9.14
C ASP A 139 1.21 -13.88 -9.09
N PHE A 140 -0.04 -13.58 -9.45
CA PHE A 140 -1.14 -14.54 -9.54
C PHE A 140 -2.20 -14.08 -10.55
N VAL A 141 -3.10 -14.99 -10.95
CA VAL A 141 -4.15 -14.72 -11.96
C VAL A 141 -5.53 -14.74 -11.32
N MET A 142 -6.39 -13.80 -11.71
CA MET A 142 -7.77 -13.66 -11.25
C MET A 142 -8.76 -13.72 -12.42
N MET A 143 -10.04 -13.92 -12.11
CA MET A 143 -11.13 -13.94 -13.09
C MET A 143 -11.41 -12.57 -13.74
N GLY A 144 -10.82 -11.50 -13.22
CA GLY A 144 -11.04 -10.13 -13.69
C GLY A 144 -10.30 -9.09 -12.84
N GLY A 145 -10.32 -7.84 -13.30
CA GLY A 145 -9.64 -6.73 -12.64
C GLY A 145 -10.36 -6.14 -11.42
N GLU A 146 -11.61 -6.53 -11.14
CA GLU A 146 -12.44 -5.85 -10.14
C GLU A 146 -11.85 -5.92 -8.73
N ALA A 147 -11.34 -7.08 -8.30
CA ALA A 147 -10.70 -7.19 -6.98
C ALA A 147 -9.44 -6.30 -6.87
N ALA A 148 -8.66 -6.21 -7.95
CA ALA A 148 -7.49 -5.32 -8.00
C ALA A 148 -7.90 -3.84 -7.97
N ALA A 149 -8.97 -3.46 -8.69
CA ALA A 149 -9.52 -2.11 -8.63
C ALA A 149 -9.97 -1.75 -7.21
N ALA A 150 -10.64 -2.67 -6.51
CA ALA A 150 -11.04 -2.49 -5.13
C ALA A 150 -9.81 -2.26 -4.21
N CYS A 151 -8.80 -3.12 -4.29
CA CYS A 151 -7.56 -2.95 -3.50
C CYS A 151 -6.90 -1.59 -3.73
N ILE A 152 -6.76 -1.18 -4.99
CA ILE A 152 -6.16 0.10 -5.36
C ILE A 152 -6.99 1.28 -4.85
N MET A 153 -8.31 1.26 -5.09
CA MET A 153 -9.19 2.35 -4.65
C MET A 153 -9.13 2.52 -3.13
N GLU A 154 -9.11 1.45 -2.34
CA GLU A 154 -9.02 1.55 -0.88
C GLU A 154 -7.66 2.06 -0.42
N ALA A 155 -6.57 1.47 -0.93
CA ALA A 155 -5.21 1.84 -0.53
C ALA A 155 -4.87 3.29 -0.87
N VAL A 156 -5.35 3.81 -2.01
CA VAL A 156 -5.14 5.21 -2.40
C VAL A 156 -6.10 6.13 -1.63
N SER A 157 -7.39 5.78 -1.54
CA SER A 157 -8.39 6.67 -0.93
C SER A 157 -8.13 6.92 0.55
N ARG A 158 -7.62 5.93 1.30
CA ARG A 158 -7.31 6.12 2.73
C ARG A 158 -6.23 7.19 2.95
N LEU A 159 -5.36 7.43 1.98
CA LEU A 159 -4.25 8.39 2.05
C LEU A 159 -4.65 9.82 1.64
N VAL A 160 -5.87 10.01 1.11
CA VAL A 160 -6.37 11.34 0.75
C VAL A 160 -6.57 12.18 2.04
N PRO A 161 -6.07 13.43 2.08
CA PRO A 161 -6.20 14.29 3.26
C PRO A 161 -7.64 14.39 3.79
N GLY A 162 -7.78 14.28 5.11
CA GLY A 162 -9.07 14.21 5.77
C GLY A 162 -9.78 12.85 5.73
N VAL A 163 -9.29 11.82 5.02
CA VAL A 163 -9.95 10.51 5.00
C VAL A 163 -9.84 9.77 6.34
N LEU A 164 -8.62 9.51 6.82
CA LEU A 164 -8.35 8.79 8.08
C LEU A 164 -8.55 9.63 9.35
N GLY A 165 -8.80 10.95 9.21
CA GLY A 165 -9.12 11.85 10.32
C GLY A 165 -7.92 12.31 11.16
N ALA A 166 -7.01 11.40 11.52
CA ALA A 166 -5.75 11.74 12.19
C ALA A 166 -4.58 11.62 11.20
N GLU A 167 -4.13 12.75 10.65
CA GLU A 167 -3.05 12.82 9.64
C GLU A 167 -1.78 12.04 10.00
N ALA A 168 -1.45 11.86 11.30
CA ALA A 168 -0.24 11.16 11.73
C ALA A 168 -0.33 9.61 11.66
N SER A 169 -1.52 9.02 11.60
CA SER A 169 -1.68 7.58 11.87
C SER A 169 -1.12 6.66 10.79
N HIS A 170 -0.96 7.13 9.54
CA HIS A 170 -0.58 6.29 8.41
C HIS A 170 0.93 6.29 8.13
N GLN A 171 1.68 7.20 8.73
CA GLN A 171 3.13 7.33 8.52
C GLN A 171 3.90 6.16 9.16
N ASP A 172 3.34 5.60 10.23
CA ASP A 172 3.91 4.46 10.95
C ASP A 172 3.34 3.11 10.46
N ASP A 173 2.39 3.11 9.51
CA ASP A 173 1.83 1.87 8.96
C ASP A 173 2.93 1.01 8.29
N SER A 174 2.62 -0.28 8.15
CA SER A 174 3.47 -1.19 7.40
C SER A 174 3.77 -0.63 6.01
N PHE A 175 5.03 -0.73 5.59
CA PHE A 175 5.58 -0.26 4.32
C PHE A 175 5.76 1.26 4.18
N SER A 176 4.99 2.10 4.88
CA SER A 176 5.14 3.57 4.84
C SER A 176 6.52 4.02 5.38
N SER A 177 6.97 3.40 6.47
CA SER A 177 8.29 3.63 7.07
C SER A 177 9.40 2.73 6.48
N GLY A 178 9.07 1.92 5.48
CA GLY A 178 9.93 0.85 4.97
C GLY A 178 10.05 -0.38 5.89
N LEU A 179 9.36 -0.41 7.03
CA LEU A 179 9.27 -1.58 7.91
C LEU A 179 7.86 -2.15 7.96
N LEU A 180 7.72 -3.37 8.48
CA LEU A 180 6.44 -3.87 8.98
C LEU A 180 6.10 -3.21 10.31
N ASP A 181 4.81 -3.04 10.56
CA ASP A 181 4.29 -2.43 11.78
C ASP A 181 4.52 -3.30 13.03
N TYR A 182 4.59 -2.66 14.20
CA TYR A 182 4.76 -3.27 15.51
C TYR A 182 3.49 -4.00 15.97
N PRO A 183 3.55 -4.89 16.99
CA PRO A 183 2.36 -5.55 17.51
C PRO A 183 1.52 -4.58 18.34
N GLU A 184 0.23 -4.52 18.04
CA GLU A 184 -0.73 -3.72 18.79
C GLU A 184 -1.39 -4.53 19.90
N TYR A 185 -1.67 -3.86 21.03
CA TYR A 185 -2.32 -4.43 22.20
C TYR A 185 -3.48 -3.54 22.62
N THR A 186 -4.59 -4.16 23.01
CA THR A 186 -5.76 -3.46 23.57
C THR A 186 -6.25 -4.17 24.82
N ARG A 187 -7.29 -3.62 25.45
CA ARG A 187 -7.90 -4.19 26.65
C ARG A 187 -8.48 -5.58 26.33
N PRO A 188 -8.47 -6.52 27.29
CA PRO A 188 -8.03 -6.37 28.69
C PRO A 188 -6.49 -6.40 28.88
N PRO A 189 -5.95 -5.90 30.02
CA PRO A 189 -4.50 -5.89 30.29
C PRO A 189 -3.85 -7.27 30.39
N GLU A 190 -4.63 -8.31 30.68
CA GLU A 190 -4.19 -9.70 30.72
C GLU A 190 -5.28 -10.58 30.08
N TRP A 191 -4.87 -11.51 29.22
CA TRP A 191 -5.74 -12.51 28.63
C TRP A 191 -5.04 -13.86 28.64
N ALA A 192 -5.67 -14.89 29.22
CA ALA A 192 -5.13 -16.25 29.31
C ALA A 192 -3.71 -16.34 29.94
N GLY A 193 -3.39 -15.48 30.91
CA GLY A 193 -2.07 -15.42 31.55
C GLY A 193 -1.02 -14.64 30.76
N GLU A 194 -1.38 -14.08 29.61
CA GLU A 194 -0.52 -13.21 28.81
C GLU A 194 -0.84 -11.74 29.10
N GLY A 195 0.12 -11.03 29.68
CA GLY A 195 0.01 -9.61 29.99
C GLY A 195 0.46 -8.71 28.83
N VAL A 196 -0.18 -7.55 28.69
CA VAL A 196 0.31 -6.47 27.82
C VAL A 196 1.69 -6.01 28.30
N PRO A 197 2.68 -5.81 27.40
CA PRO A 197 4.02 -5.38 27.78
C PRO A 197 4.03 -4.16 28.71
N ALA A 198 4.73 -4.27 29.85
CA ALA A 198 4.73 -3.23 30.88
C ALA A 198 5.18 -1.84 30.37
N VAL A 199 6.05 -1.79 29.35
CA VAL A 199 6.46 -0.54 28.71
C VAL A 199 5.28 0.23 28.09
N LEU A 200 4.31 -0.47 27.54
CA LEU A 200 3.08 0.12 26.97
C LEU A 200 2.13 0.67 28.03
N GLN A 201 2.31 0.26 29.29
CA GLN A 201 1.53 0.73 30.43
C GLN A 201 2.25 1.84 31.23
N SER A 202 3.48 2.19 30.84
CA SER A 202 4.34 3.09 31.63
C SER A 202 4.05 4.58 31.48
N GLY A 203 3.32 4.98 30.42
CA GLY A 203 3.14 6.39 30.05
C GLY A 203 4.41 7.08 29.52
N ASN A 204 5.56 6.38 29.45
CA ASN A 204 6.79 6.94 28.93
C ASN A 204 6.81 6.87 27.40
N HIS A 205 6.41 7.96 26.75
CA HIS A 205 6.33 8.06 25.29
C HIS A 205 7.64 7.69 24.56
N ALA A 206 8.80 8.08 25.10
CA ALA A 206 10.09 7.75 24.49
C ALA A 206 10.40 6.25 24.58
N ALA A 207 10.13 5.63 25.73
CA ALA A 207 10.31 4.18 25.90
C ALA A 207 9.33 3.38 25.03
N ILE A 208 8.09 3.85 24.89
CA ILE A 208 7.08 3.25 24.01
C ILE A 208 7.50 3.34 22.55
N ALA A 209 7.94 4.51 22.08
CA ALA A 209 8.42 4.68 20.71
C ALA A 209 9.63 3.80 20.39
N ALA A 210 10.60 3.73 21.30
CA ALA A 210 11.76 2.85 21.16
C ALA A 210 11.37 1.37 21.12
N TRP A 211 10.44 0.95 21.97
CA TRP A 211 9.93 -0.42 21.96
C TRP A 211 9.19 -0.74 20.66
N ARG A 212 8.31 0.16 20.18
CA ARG A 212 7.57 0.01 18.91
C ARG A 212 8.54 -0.16 17.74
N ARG A 213 9.54 0.72 17.63
CA ARG A 213 10.58 0.64 16.59
C ARG A 213 11.34 -0.69 16.65
N ALA A 214 11.74 -1.14 17.84
CA ALA A 214 12.43 -2.41 18.02
C ALA A 214 11.57 -3.62 17.61
N GLN A 215 10.27 -3.62 17.94
CA GLN A 215 9.36 -4.68 17.52
C GLN A 215 9.11 -4.68 16.01
N ALA A 216 8.94 -3.50 15.40
CA ALA A 216 8.81 -3.34 13.94
C ALA A 216 10.05 -3.90 13.21
N LEU A 217 11.26 -3.57 13.69
CA LEU A 217 12.51 -4.11 13.17
C LEU A 217 12.58 -5.63 13.32
N GLY A 218 12.29 -6.16 14.52
CA GLY A 218 12.31 -7.60 14.78
C GLY A 218 11.36 -8.38 13.87
N LYS A 219 10.14 -7.88 13.70
CA LYS A 219 9.14 -8.48 12.79
C LYS A 219 9.59 -8.41 11.34
N THR A 220 10.16 -7.28 10.91
CA THR A 220 10.66 -7.08 9.54
C THR A 220 11.85 -8.01 9.27
N TYR A 221 12.83 -8.05 10.16
CA TYR A 221 13.99 -8.94 10.06
C TYR A 221 13.59 -10.41 9.93
N GLN A 222 12.60 -10.86 10.70
CA GLN A 222 12.16 -12.25 10.69
C GLN A 222 11.30 -12.62 9.47
N ARG A 223 10.45 -11.70 8.99
CA ARG A 223 9.40 -12.04 8.00
C ARG A 223 9.62 -11.44 6.63
N ARG A 224 10.24 -10.26 6.55
CA ARG A 224 10.45 -9.48 5.33
C ARG A 224 11.82 -8.77 5.36
N PRO A 225 12.93 -9.53 5.50
CA PRO A 225 14.27 -8.94 5.52
C PRO A 225 14.61 -8.20 4.21
N ASP A 226 13.88 -8.48 3.13
CA ASP A 226 13.97 -7.78 1.84
C ASP A 226 13.58 -6.29 1.91
N LEU A 227 12.87 -5.86 2.96
CA LEU A 227 12.52 -4.44 3.15
C LEU A 227 13.64 -3.62 3.79
N LEU A 228 14.52 -4.26 4.56
CA LEU A 228 15.58 -3.58 5.33
C LEU A 228 16.54 -2.71 4.50
N PRO A 229 16.94 -3.08 3.25
CA PRO A 229 17.80 -2.24 2.42
C PRO A 229 17.29 -0.82 2.14
N THR A 230 15.96 -0.62 2.19
CA THR A 230 15.33 0.67 1.86
C THR A 230 14.62 1.32 3.05
N ALA A 231 14.71 0.72 4.24
CA ALA A 231 13.97 1.13 5.44
C ALA A 231 14.52 2.35 6.19
N GLY A 232 15.51 3.06 5.62
CA GLY A 232 16.12 4.25 6.25
C GLY A 232 16.66 3.97 7.66
N LEU A 233 17.43 2.87 7.82
CA LEU A 233 17.92 2.41 9.11
C LEU A 233 18.80 3.45 9.82
N THR A 234 18.64 3.58 11.14
CA THR A 234 19.44 4.44 12.01
C THR A 234 20.55 3.65 12.73
N PRO A 235 21.56 4.32 13.32
CA PRO A 235 22.58 3.63 14.14
C PRO A 235 21.98 2.79 15.28
N LEU A 236 20.87 3.25 15.87
CA LEU A 236 20.15 2.51 16.91
C LEU A 236 19.49 1.25 16.36
N ASP A 237 18.94 1.33 15.15
CA ASP A 237 18.35 0.17 14.47
C ASP A 237 19.41 -0.89 14.18
N SER A 238 20.62 -0.48 13.76
CA SER A 238 21.75 -1.40 13.55
C SER A 238 22.15 -2.13 14.84
N ALA A 239 22.22 -1.42 15.96
CA ALA A 239 22.49 -2.05 17.25
C ALA A 239 21.41 -3.06 17.65
N GLU A 240 20.14 -2.73 17.40
CA GLU A 240 19.02 -3.62 17.69
C GLU A 240 19.01 -4.85 16.77
N LEU A 241 19.28 -4.69 15.48
CA LEU A 241 19.40 -5.81 14.53
C LEU A 241 20.53 -6.76 14.91
N LEU A 242 21.69 -6.26 15.35
CA LEU A 242 22.77 -7.10 15.90
C LEU A 242 22.31 -7.85 17.16
N ARG A 243 21.56 -7.19 18.05
CA ARG A 243 20.98 -7.82 19.25
C ARG A 243 19.99 -8.93 18.89
N LEU A 244 19.27 -8.77 17.79
CA LEU A 244 18.34 -9.76 17.22
C LEU A 244 19.04 -10.88 16.44
N GLY A 245 20.37 -10.82 16.28
CA GLY A 245 21.18 -11.85 15.66
C GLY A 245 21.52 -11.62 14.18
N ALA A 246 21.34 -10.40 13.66
CA ALA A 246 21.87 -10.05 12.34
C ALA A 246 23.40 -10.02 12.35
N THR A 247 24.03 -10.33 11.21
CA THR A 247 25.48 -10.27 11.03
C THR A 247 25.92 -8.90 10.52
N ALA A 248 27.21 -8.57 10.67
CA ALA A 248 27.79 -7.36 10.11
C ALA A 248 27.67 -7.32 8.57
N GLU A 249 27.80 -8.46 7.91
CA GLU A 249 27.63 -8.60 6.45
C GLU A 249 26.18 -8.32 6.03
N GLN A 250 25.20 -8.79 6.80
CA GLN A 250 23.79 -8.48 6.54
C GLN A 250 23.50 -6.98 6.68
N LEU A 251 24.00 -6.35 7.75
CA LEU A 251 23.88 -4.90 7.93
C LEU A 251 24.49 -4.12 6.76
N GLN A 252 25.67 -4.54 6.29
CA GLN A 252 26.31 -3.93 5.12
C GLN A 252 25.44 -4.11 3.87
N GLY A 253 24.87 -5.29 3.65
CA GLY A 253 23.95 -5.56 2.53
C GLY A 253 22.65 -4.75 2.60
N TRP A 254 22.24 -4.31 3.78
CA TRP A 254 21.08 -3.44 3.98
C TRP A 254 21.41 -1.95 4.02
N ASN A 255 22.66 -1.57 3.71
CA ASN A 255 23.13 -0.18 3.83
C ASN A 255 22.89 0.41 5.23
N ALA A 256 22.91 -0.42 6.27
CA ALA A 256 22.67 0.02 7.64
C ALA A 256 23.89 0.80 8.15
N PRO A 257 23.68 1.95 8.83
CA PRO A 257 24.79 2.72 9.40
C PRO A 257 25.47 1.97 10.54
N GLU A 258 26.70 2.36 10.89
CA GLU A 258 27.40 1.76 12.02
C GLU A 258 26.63 1.95 13.34
N PRO A 259 26.57 0.92 14.20
CA PRO A 259 25.95 1.05 15.51
C PRO A 259 26.71 2.05 16.39
N PRO A 260 26.04 2.73 17.34
CA PRO A 260 26.68 3.68 18.23
C PRO A 260 27.80 3.02 19.03
N ALA A 261 28.93 3.72 19.16
CA ALA A 261 30.07 3.24 19.92
C ALA A 261 29.67 2.91 21.37
N PRO A 262 30.17 1.80 21.95
CA PRO A 262 29.88 1.45 23.33
C PRO A 262 30.34 2.59 24.25
N LYS A 263 29.45 3.06 25.13
CA LYS A 263 29.81 4.08 26.13
C LYS A 263 30.95 3.52 26.99
N ARG A 264 32.17 4.07 26.84
CA ARG A 264 33.31 3.77 27.72
C ARG A 264 32.89 4.06 29.16
N GLY A 265 32.64 3.02 29.96
CA GLY A 265 32.35 3.18 31.37
C GLY A 265 33.49 3.93 32.06
N LYS A 266 33.16 4.95 32.87
CA LYS A 266 34.14 5.60 33.75
C LYS A 266 34.77 4.51 34.63
N ARG A 267 36.02 4.17 34.34
CA ARG A 267 36.84 3.26 35.15
C ARG A 267 36.92 3.90 36.55
N ARG A 268 36.20 3.36 37.54
CA ARG A 268 36.38 3.74 38.94
C ARG A 268 37.85 3.49 39.29
N GLN A 269 38.62 4.55 39.52
CA GLN A 269 39.93 4.44 40.15
C GLN A 269 39.71 3.79 41.52
N LYS A 270 40.22 2.56 41.70
CA LYS A 270 40.42 2.00 43.03
C LYS A 270 41.51 2.85 43.67
N THR A 271 41.14 3.73 44.59
CA THR A 271 42.06 4.20 45.63
C THR A 271 42.42 3.00 46.50
N GLU A 272 43.65 2.53 46.38
CA GLU A 272 44.22 1.59 47.33
C GLU A 272 44.32 2.27 48.71
N PRO A 273 43.95 1.59 49.81
CA PRO A 273 44.25 2.11 51.13
C PRO A 273 45.76 2.01 51.34
N SER A 274 46.38 3.15 51.60
CA SER A 274 47.76 3.26 52.06
C SER A 274 47.94 2.42 53.32
N ASN A 275 48.71 1.36 53.18
CA ASN A 275 49.16 0.53 54.27
C ASN A 275 50.36 1.25 54.91
N GLU A 276 50.11 2.04 55.96
CA GLU A 276 51.15 2.49 56.88
C GLU A 276 50.87 1.84 58.23
N GLY A 277 51.66 0.81 58.52
CA GLY A 277 51.95 0.41 59.89
C GLY A 277 53.33 0.98 60.25
N ASP A 278 53.36 1.77 61.32
CA ASP A 278 54.23 1.60 62.50
C ASP A 278 53.72 2.53 63.63
#